data_AF-A0A7C2MKX6-F1
#
_entry.id   AF-A0A7C2MKX6-F1
#
_cell.length_a   1.000
_cell.length_b   1.000
_cell.length_c   1.000
_cell.angle_alpha   90.00
_cell.angle_beta   90.00
_cell.angle_gamma   90.00
#
_symmetry.space_group_name_H-M   'P 1'
#
loop_
_entity.id
_entity.type
_entity.pdbx_description
1 polymer ?
#
loop_
_entity_poly.entity_id
_entity_poly.type
_entity_poly.pdbx_seq_one_letter_code
_entity_poly.pdbx_strand_id
1 'polypeptide(L)'
;MICDEPSMTERLKVRYADFLDSDASPVVTVKIEVRENAQFLPLEPGPWVIRSSVQDGRLQFESYFESGWVDLRRGEGQLVMAPHASVENFLRVVYAHLGLERNAVLVHASGMVKDGRGYVFFGPSGSGKTTTARLSNGHTILSDDMVLLKREHGAVRAYGVPFRGELPETPRSNVNVELAGLFCLRQDERH
;
A
#
# COMPACT_ATOMS: atom_id res chain seq x y z
N MET A 1 -0.39 -13.23 6.45
CA MET A 1 1.06 -13.33 6.70
C MET A 1 1.26 -14.26 7.88
N ILE A 2 2.27 -15.12 7.85
CA ILE A 2 2.61 -16.07 8.92
C ILE A 2 4.03 -15.73 9.37
N CYS A 3 4.22 -15.42 10.65
CA CYS A 3 5.52 -15.10 11.24
C CYS A 3 5.64 -15.81 12.59
N ASP A 4 6.75 -16.49 12.83
CA ASP A 4 6.97 -17.22 14.09
C ASP A 4 7.56 -16.32 15.19
N GLU A 5 7.99 -15.10 14.84
CA GLU A 5 8.52 -14.13 15.79
C GLU A 5 7.36 -13.34 16.45
N PRO A 6 7.14 -13.48 17.78
CA PRO A 6 5.97 -12.90 18.44
C PRO A 6 5.91 -11.37 18.37
N SER A 7 7.04 -10.68 18.50
CA SER A 7 7.05 -9.20 18.52
C SER A 7 6.70 -8.60 17.16
N MET A 8 7.13 -9.23 16.07
CA MET A 8 6.79 -8.89 14.70
C MET A 8 5.32 -9.19 14.43
N THR A 9 4.83 -10.35 14.86
CA THR A 9 3.42 -10.72 14.72
C THR A 9 2.50 -9.69 15.38
N GLU A 10 2.84 -9.25 16.59
CA GLU A 10 2.05 -8.24 17.28
C GLU A 10 2.12 -6.87 16.58
N ARG A 11 3.30 -6.44 16.15
CA ARG A 11 3.45 -5.21 15.36
C ARG A 11 2.62 -5.23 14.08
N LEU A 12 2.58 -6.36 13.36
CA LEU A 12 1.78 -6.50 12.16
C LEU A 12 0.28 -6.43 12.49
N LYS A 13 -0.18 -7.13 13.53
CA LYS A 13 -1.58 -7.08 13.96
C LYS A 13 -2.03 -5.67 14.30
N VAL A 14 -1.24 -4.95 15.12
CA VAL A 14 -1.55 -3.57 15.51
C VAL A 14 -1.50 -2.64 14.30
N ARG A 15 -0.49 -2.77 13.44
CA ARG A 15 -0.33 -1.88 12.27
C ARG A 15 -1.47 -2.01 11.26
N TYR A 16 -1.95 -3.24 11.05
CA TYR A 16 -2.91 -3.58 10.00
C TYR A 16 -4.32 -3.86 10.53
N ALA A 17 -4.61 -3.58 11.81
CA ALA A 17 -5.85 -3.93 12.49
C ALA A 17 -7.11 -3.56 11.70
N ASP A 18 -7.18 -2.35 11.16
CA ASP A 18 -8.33 -1.84 10.38
C ASP A 18 -8.57 -2.58 9.05
N PHE A 19 -7.60 -3.37 8.60
CA PHE A 19 -7.61 -4.14 7.35
C PHE A 19 -7.55 -5.66 7.57
N LEU A 20 -7.59 -6.12 8.83
CA LEU A 20 -7.70 -7.55 9.12
C LEU A 20 -9.12 -8.03 8.84
N ASP A 21 -9.23 -9.08 8.03
CA ASP A 21 -10.48 -9.78 7.75
C ASP A 21 -10.27 -11.25 8.12
N SER A 22 -10.92 -11.70 9.20
CA SER A 22 -10.81 -13.08 9.71
C SER A 22 -11.63 -14.08 8.92
N ASP A 23 -12.59 -13.60 8.14
CA ASP A 23 -13.59 -14.44 7.47
C ASP A 23 -13.22 -14.65 5.99
N ALA A 24 -12.33 -13.83 5.45
CA ALA A 24 -11.79 -13.95 4.10
C ALA A 24 -10.74 -15.06 3.97
N SER A 25 -10.82 -15.82 2.88
CA SER A 25 -9.74 -16.71 2.46
C SER A 25 -8.58 -15.91 1.85
N PRO A 26 -7.32 -16.17 2.23
CA PRO A 26 -6.18 -15.42 1.71
C PRO A 26 -5.95 -15.73 0.23
N VAL A 27 -5.77 -14.68 -0.57
CA VAL A 27 -5.29 -14.81 -1.96
C VAL A 27 -3.83 -15.29 -1.99
N VAL A 28 -3.00 -14.75 -1.09
CA VAL A 28 -1.59 -15.09 -0.97
C VAL A 28 -1.25 -15.28 0.50
N THR A 29 -0.56 -16.38 0.81
CA THR A 29 0.04 -16.62 2.11
C THR A 29 1.55 -16.37 2.04
N VAL A 30 2.02 -15.35 2.77
CA VAL A 30 3.45 -15.01 2.86
C VAL A 30 3.99 -15.47 4.22
N LYS A 31 5.04 -16.30 4.19
CA LYS A 31 5.83 -16.66 5.38
C LYS A 31 6.91 -15.62 5.61
N ILE A 32 7.01 -15.11 6.83
CA ILE A 32 7.97 -14.06 7.20
C ILE A 32 9.02 -14.66 8.13
N GLU A 33 10.27 -14.51 7.74
CA GLU A 33 11.44 -14.87 8.53
C GLU A 33 12.17 -13.60 8.97
N VAL A 34 12.37 -13.44 10.27
CA VAL A 34 13.11 -12.29 10.84
C VAL A 34 14.55 -12.70 11.12
N ARG A 35 15.53 -11.91 10.64
CA ARG A 35 16.97 -12.16 10.86
C ARG A 35 17.68 -10.90 11.32
N GLU A 36 18.36 -10.94 12.47
CA GLU A 36 18.99 -9.77 13.13
C GLU A 36 19.93 -8.94 12.22
N ASN A 37 20.65 -9.60 11.31
CA ASN A 37 21.61 -8.93 10.43
C ASN A 37 21.22 -9.02 8.95
N ALA A 38 19.91 -9.10 8.65
CA ALA A 38 19.45 -9.08 7.26
C ALA A 38 19.73 -7.73 6.61
N GLN A 39 20.61 -7.74 5.61
CA GLN A 39 20.82 -6.65 4.67
C GLN A 39 21.03 -7.25 3.28
N PHE A 40 20.28 -6.77 2.28
CA PHE A 40 20.28 -7.35 0.94
C PHE A 40 20.83 -6.38 -0.11
N LEU A 41 20.51 -5.09 0.02
CA LEU A 41 21.10 -4.03 -0.80
C LEU A 41 22.14 -3.21 -0.02
N PRO A 42 23.17 -2.67 -0.69
CA PRO A 42 24.08 -1.71 -0.06
C PRO A 42 23.33 -0.43 0.30
N LEU A 43 23.60 0.14 1.47
CA LEU A 43 23.05 1.42 1.89
C LEU A 43 23.76 2.55 1.14
N GLU A 44 23.04 3.23 0.24
CA GLU A 44 23.56 4.34 -0.55
C GLU A 44 22.78 5.63 -0.24
N PRO A 45 23.42 6.81 -0.24
CA PRO A 45 22.71 8.08 -0.13
C PRO A 45 21.74 8.27 -1.30
N GLY A 46 20.50 8.67 -1.02
CA GLY A 46 19.51 8.95 -2.05
C GLY A 46 18.11 8.47 -1.70
N PRO A 47 17.23 8.32 -2.70
CA PRO A 47 15.88 7.80 -2.48
C PRO A 47 15.91 6.34 -2.02
N TRP A 48 14.83 5.89 -1.38
CA TRP A 48 14.69 4.49 -1.01
C TRP A 48 14.63 3.62 -2.27
N VAL A 49 15.47 2.58 -2.33
CA VAL A 49 15.57 1.70 -3.51
C VAL A 49 14.77 0.43 -3.27
N ILE A 50 13.90 0.12 -4.22
CA ILE A 50 13.20 -1.16 -4.33
C ILE A 50 13.54 -1.75 -5.68
N ARG A 51 14.06 -2.97 -5.69
CA ARG A 51 14.22 -3.78 -6.90
C ARG A 51 13.09 -4.79 -6.94
N SER A 52 12.37 -4.83 -8.05
CA SER A 52 11.37 -5.88 -8.29
C SER A 52 11.48 -6.37 -9.71
N SER A 53 11.22 -7.67 -9.90
CA SER A 53 11.18 -8.28 -11.22
C SER A 53 10.20 -9.46 -11.19
N VAL A 54 9.71 -9.87 -12.37
CA VAL A 54 8.90 -11.08 -12.48
C VAL A 54 9.70 -12.08 -13.31
N GLN A 55 9.96 -13.25 -12.73
CA GLN A 55 10.68 -14.35 -13.39
C GLN A 55 9.89 -15.63 -13.17
N ASP A 56 9.57 -16.34 -14.24
CA ASP A 56 8.81 -17.61 -14.21
C ASP A 56 7.50 -17.54 -13.40
N GLY A 57 6.79 -16.40 -13.49
CA GLY A 57 5.53 -16.18 -12.75
C GLY A 57 5.70 -15.81 -11.28
N ARG A 58 6.94 -15.73 -10.79
CA ARG A 58 7.28 -15.31 -9.44
C ARG A 58 7.73 -13.84 -9.44
N LEU A 59 7.02 -13.04 -8.66
CA LEU A 59 7.42 -11.68 -8.31
C LEU A 59 8.55 -11.75 -7.30
N GLN A 60 9.72 -11.22 -7.67
CA GLN A 60 10.87 -11.03 -6.81
C GLN A 60 10.85 -9.59 -6.27
N PHE A 61 11.25 -9.44 -5.01
CA PHE A 61 11.33 -8.16 -4.32
C PHE A 61 12.60 -8.09 -3.49
N GLU A 62 13.30 -6.97 -3.57
CA GLU A 62 14.47 -6.69 -2.75
C GLU A 62 14.56 -5.19 -2.41
N SER A 63 14.89 -4.91 -1.16
CA SER A 63 15.08 -3.60 -0.53
C SER A 63 16.30 -3.70 0.40
N TYR A 64 16.66 -2.63 1.11
CA TYR A 64 17.85 -2.64 1.98
C TYR A 64 17.82 -3.75 3.04
N PHE A 65 16.67 -3.93 3.71
CA PHE A 65 16.55 -4.83 4.86
C PHE A 65 15.50 -5.93 4.66
N GLU A 66 14.95 -6.04 3.45
CA GLU A 66 13.89 -6.96 3.11
C GLU A 66 14.16 -7.59 1.74
N SER A 67 14.05 -8.91 1.63
CA SER A 67 14.13 -9.62 0.36
C SER A 67 13.16 -10.80 0.37
N GLY A 68 12.47 -11.01 -0.74
CA GLY A 68 11.40 -11.98 -0.77
C GLY A 68 10.83 -12.21 -2.15
N TRP A 69 9.86 -13.10 -2.20
CA TRP A 69 9.19 -13.47 -3.44
C TRP A 69 7.75 -13.87 -3.19
N VAL A 70 6.93 -13.70 -4.22
CA VAL A 70 5.54 -14.17 -4.24
C VAL A 70 5.23 -14.82 -5.58
N ASP A 71 4.59 -15.98 -5.54
CA ASP A 71 3.92 -16.58 -6.68
C ASP A 71 2.41 -16.30 -6.56
N LEU A 72 1.92 -15.37 -7.39
CA LEU A 72 0.52 -14.94 -7.34
C LEU A 72 -0.45 -16.02 -7.83
N ARG A 73 0.01 -16.96 -8.67
CA ARG A 73 -0.80 -18.06 -9.18
C ARG A 73 -0.97 -19.16 -8.14
N ARG A 74 0.10 -19.46 -7.42
CA ARG A 74 0.09 -20.47 -6.35
C ARG A 74 -0.43 -19.93 -5.01
N GLY A 75 -0.49 -18.61 -4.86
CA GLY A 75 -0.97 -17.98 -3.63
C GLY A 75 -0.01 -18.15 -2.47
N GLU A 76 1.30 -18.23 -2.74
CA GLU A 76 2.33 -18.44 -1.72
C GLU A 76 3.51 -17.49 -1.92
N GLY A 77 4.20 -17.18 -0.82
CA GLY A 77 5.40 -16.36 -0.86
C GLY A 77 6.22 -16.44 0.42
N GLN A 78 7.41 -15.84 0.36
CA GLN A 78 8.31 -15.72 1.49
C GLN A 78 8.90 -14.31 1.53
N LEU A 79 9.09 -13.79 2.73
CA LEU A 79 9.80 -12.55 2.99
C LEU A 79 10.81 -12.79 4.10
N VAL A 80 12.07 -12.46 3.85
CA VAL A 80 13.11 -12.39 4.87
C VAL A 80 13.38 -10.92 5.16
N MET A 81 13.42 -10.54 6.43
CA MET A 81 13.59 -9.14 6.81
C MET A 81 14.36 -8.94 8.12
N ALA A 82 14.97 -7.77 8.29
CA ALA A 82 15.54 -7.37 9.57
C ALA A 82 14.44 -7.06 10.61
N PRO A 83 14.71 -7.14 11.92
CA PRO A 83 13.69 -6.88 12.95
C PRO A 83 13.09 -5.47 12.88
N HIS A 84 13.90 -4.48 12.53
CA HIS A 84 13.50 -3.07 12.42
C HIS A 84 12.86 -2.70 11.07
N ALA A 85 12.89 -3.62 10.11
CA ALA A 85 12.39 -3.42 8.75
C ALA A 85 10.85 -3.42 8.70
N SER A 86 10.27 -3.06 7.55
CA SER A 86 8.83 -2.96 7.36
C SER A 86 8.35 -3.80 6.17
N VAL A 87 7.28 -4.57 6.38
CA VAL A 87 6.65 -5.34 5.28
C VAL A 87 5.95 -4.45 4.26
N GLU A 88 5.77 -3.16 4.54
CA GLU A 88 4.89 -2.30 3.78
C GLU A 88 5.30 -2.15 2.31
N ASN A 89 6.59 -1.93 2.04
CA ASN A 89 7.08 -1.79 0.67
C ASN A 89 6.89 -3.06 -0.14
N PHE A 90 7.14 -4.22 0.47
CA PHE A 90 6.84 -5.52 -0.12
C PHE A 90 5.35 -5.64 -0.43
N LEU A 91 4.46 -5.29 0.50
CA LEU A 91 3.02 -5.32 0.28
C LEU A 91 2.58 -4.34 -0.81
N ARG A 92 3.16 -3.13 -0.92
CA ARG A 92 2.86 -2.16 -1.99
C ARG A 92 3.13 -2.77 -3.36
N VAL A 93 4.27 -3.45 -3.53
CA VAL A 93 4.61 -4.13 -4.79
C VAL A 93 3.64 -5.29 -5.07
N VAL A 94 3.38 -6.14 -4.07
CA VAL A 94 2.41 -7.25 -4.22
C VAL A 94 1.00 -6.75 -4.58
N TYR A 95 0.52 -5.69 -3.93
CA TYR A 95 -0.78 -5.07 -4.23
C TYR A 95 -0.83 -4.49 -5.64
N ALA A 96 0.24 -3.83 -6.10
CA ALA A 96 0.30 -3.29 -7.45
C ALA A 96 0.16 -4.42 -8.49
N HIS A 97 0.89 -5.52 -8.33
CA HIS A 97 0.81 -6.66 -9.26
C HIS A 97 -0.54 -7.40 -9.18
N LEU A 98 -1.05 -7.69 -7.97
CA LEU A 98 -2.38 -8.28 -7.79
C LEU A 98 -3.50 -7.39 -8.34
N GLY A 99 -3.32 -6.07 -8.25
CA GLY A 99 -4.25 -5.09 -8.77
C GLY A 99 -4.37 -5.22 -10.29
N LEU A 100 -3.24 -5.28 -11.00
CA LEU A 100 -3.22 -5.39 -12.46
C LEU A 100 -3.94 -6.65 -12.96
N GLU A 101 -3.81 -7.78 -12.27
CA GLU A 101 -4.54 -9.02 -12.60
C GLU A 101 -6.06 -8.92 -12.36
N ARG A 102 -6.51 -7.88 -11.64
CA ARG A 102 -7.90 -7.69 -11.21
C ARG A 102 -8.53 -6.39 -11.71
N ASN A 103 -8.04 -5.87 -12.83
CA ASN A 103 -8.49 -4.60 -13.42
C ASN A 103 -8.43 -3.44 -12.41
N ALA A 104 -7.37 -3.42 -11.60
CA ALA A 104 -7.09 -2.37 -10.63
C ALA A 104 -5.70 -1.77 -10.84
N VAL A 105 -5.54 -0.51 -10.44
CA VAL A 105 -4.27 0.20 -10.42
C VAL A 105 -4.07 0.85 -9.05
N LEU A 106 -2.88 0.69 -8.51
CA LEU A 106 -2.46 1.36 -7.28
C LEU A 106 -1.81 2.69 -7.67
N VAL A 107 -2.40 3.82 -7.27
CA VAL A 107 -1.96 5.16 -7.69
C VAL A 107 -1.47 5.97 -6.50
N HIS A 108 -0.41 6.75 -6.72
CA HIS A 108 0.07 7.73 -5.72
C HIS A 108 -0.87 8.94 -5.71
N ALA A 109 -1.76 8.97 -4.73
CA ALA A 109 -2.85 9.93 -4.62
C ALA A 109 -3.38 9.98 -3.19
N SER A 110 -4.03 11.10 -2.83
CA SER A 110 -4.90 11.15 -1.66
C SER A 110 -6.36 10.89 -2.10
N GLY A 111 -7.12 10.19 -1.26
CA GLY A 111 -8.50 9.80 -1.54
C GLY A 111 -9.40 10.06 -0.35
N MET A 112 -10.61 10.54 -0.60
CA MET A 112 -11.61 10.80 0.43
C MET A 112 -13.02 10.43 -0.04
N VAL A 113 -13.93 10.26 0.92
CA VAL A 113 -15.34 10.04 0.70
C VAL A 113 -16.12 11.26 1.17
N LYS A 114 -16.89 11.86 0.26
CA LYS A 114 -17.81 12.95 0.57
C LYS A 114 -19.18 12.62 -0.01
N ASP A 115 -20.24 12.74 0.80
CA ASP A 115 -21.62 12.47 0.40
C ASP A 115 -21.81 11.08 -0.25
N GLY A 116 -21.12 10.06 0.28
CA GLY A 116 -21.17 8.69 -0.24
C GLY A 116 -20.46 8.47 -1.58
N ARG A 117 -19.62 9.43 -2.02
CA ARG A 117 -18.89 9.39 -3.29
C ARG A 117 -17.39 9.58 -3.09
N GLY A 118 -16.58 8.93 -3.92
CA GLY A 118 -15.12 8.98 -3.85
C GLY A 118 -14.50 10.10 -4.68
N TYR A 119 -13.53 10.81 -4.10
CA TYR A 119 -12.76 11.86 -4.76
C TYR A 119 -11.28 11.57 -4.57
N VAL A 120 -10.53 11.53 -5.67
CA VAL A 120 -9.11 11.16 -5.68
C VAL A 120 -8.27 12.27 -6.30
N PHE A 121 -7.24 12.69 -5.58
CA PHE A 121 -6.38 13.81 -5.90
C PHE A 121 -4.95 13.32 -6.12
N PHE A 122 -4.40 13.56 -7.30
CA PHE A 122 -3.07 13.11 -7.70
C PHE A 122 -2.26 14.25 -8.30
N GLY A 123 -0.93 14.13 -8.30
CA GLY A 123 -0.03 15.18 -8.76
C GLY A 123 1.39 14.99 -8.25
N PRO A 124 2.35 15.81 -8.71
CA PRO A 124 3.74 15.73 -8.28
C PRO A 124 3.87 15.91 -6.76
N SER A 125 5.01 15.50 -6.18
CA SER A 125 5.29 15.80 -4.77
C SER A 125 5.25 17.31 -4.55
N GLY A 126 4.72 17.75 -3.40
CA GLY A 126 4.50 19.17 -3.10
C GLY A 126 3.22 19.78 -3.68
N SER A 127 2.46 19.08 -4.54
CA SER A 127 1.23 19.62 -5.17
C SER A 127 0.05 19.85 -4.22
N GLY A 128 0.20 19.62 -2.91
CA GLY A 128 -0.86 19.81 -1.92
C GLY A 128 -1.77 18.60 -1.65
N LYS A 129 -1.46 17.39 -2.13
CA LYS A 129 -2.27 16.16 -1.87
C LYS A 129 -2.53 15.93 -0.37
N THR A 130 -1.46 16.01 0.43
CA THR A 130 -1.48 15.88 1.89
C THR A 130 -2.28 17.02 2.52
N THR A 131 -2.16 18.25 2.00
CA THR A 131 -2.95 19.40 2.44
C THR A 131 -4.44 19.20 2.18
N THR A 132 -4.82 18.70 1.00
CA THR A 132 -6.20 18.37 0.65
C THR A 132 -6.79 17.30 1.58
N ALA A 133 -6.02 16.26 1.91
CA ALA A 133 -6.41 15.27 2.91
C ALA A 133 -6.62 15.90 4.30
N ARG A 134 -5.68 16.74 4.77
CA ARG A 134 -5.78 17.45 6.06
C ARG A 134 -6.98 18.38 6.14
N LEU A 135 -7.26 19.14 5.08
CA LEU A 135 -8.38 20.10 5.04
C LEU A 135 -9.74 19.42 4.93
N SER A 136 -9.76 18.12 4.62
CA SER A 136 -10.97 17.31 4.54
C SER A 136 -11.30 16.61 5.87
N ASN A 137 -10.72 17.10 6.97
CA ASN A 137 -10.99 16.58 8.30
C ASN A 137 -12.49 16.68 8.62
N GLY A 138 -13.11 15.54 8.94
CA GLY A 138 -14.58 15.39 9.06
C GLY A 138 -15.23 14.56 7.95
N HIS A 139 -14.48 14.24 6.89
CA HIS A 139 -14.85 13.25 5.89
C HIS A 139 -14.05 11.95 6.08
N THR A 140 -14.56 10.82 5.56
CA THR A 140 -13.80 9.56 5.59
C THR A 140 -12.62 9.65 4.63
N ILE A 141 -11.40 9.43 5.12
CA ILE A 141 -10.20 9.40 4.29
C ILE A 141 -9.91 7.95 3.87
N LEU A 142 -9.74 7.72 2.57
CA LEU A 142 -9.34 6.42 2.03
C LEU A 142 -7.84 6.19 2.24
N SER A 143 -7.03 7.19 1.89
CA SER A 143 -5.59 7.26 2.11
C SER A 143 -5.09 8.66 1.78
N ASP A 144 -3.91 9.02 2.30
CA ASP A 144 -3.19 10.26 2.02
C ASP A 144 -1.98 10.07 1.08
N ASP A 145 -1.64 8.84 0.72
CA ASP A 145 -0.45 8.50 -0.08
C ASP A 145 -0.78 7.60 -1.28
N MET A 146 -1.54 6.52 -1.08
CA MET A 146 -1.85 5.56 -2.15
C MET A 146 -3.33 5.20 -2.16
N VAL A 147 -3.95 5.18 -3.34
CA VAL A 147 -5.34 4.72 -3.50
C VAL A 147 -5.37 3.58 -4.52
N LEU A 148 -6.14 2.52 -4.25
CA LEU A 148 -6.39 1.49 -5.25
C LEU A 148 -7.66 1.85 -6.02
N LEU A 149 -7.55 1.99 -7.34
CA LEU A 149 -8.68 2.21 -8.24
C LEU A 149 -8.97 0.92 -8.98
N LYS A 150 -10.19 0.39 -8.86
CA LYS A 150 -10.59 -0.86 -9.51
C LYS A 150 -11.81 -0.63 -10.40
N ARG A 151 -11.77 -1.15 -11.62
CA ARG A 151 -12.93 -1.18 -12.52
C ARG A 151 -13.73 -2.46 -12.27
N GLU A 152 -14.98 -2.31 -11.84
CA GLU A 152 -15.91 -3.43 -11.61
C GLU A 152 -17.33 -3.04 -12.02
N HIS A 153 -18.07 -3.96 -12.65
CA HIS A 153 -19.48 -3.77 -13.03
C HIS A 153 -19.75 -2.48 -13.83
N GLY A 154 -18.82 -2.07 -14.70
CA GLY A 154 -18.93 -0.86 -15.52
C GLY A 154 -18.55 0.45 -14.82
N ALA A 155 -18.39 0.44 -13.50
CA ALA A 155 -17.98 1.59 -12.69
C ALA A 155 -16.51 1.50 -12.26
N VAL A 156 -15.95 2.63 -11.82
CA VAL A 156 -14.66 2.66 -11.12
C VAL A 156 -14.93 2.89 -9.64
N ARG A 157 -14.31 2.09 -8.78
CA ARG A 157 -14.37 2.22 -7.33
C ARG A 157 -12.99 2.56 -6.78
N ALA A 158 -12.94 3.44 -5.79
CA ALA A 158 -11.76 3.78 -5.03
C ALA A 158 -11.77 3.03 -3.70
N TYR A 159 -10.63 2.42 -3.35
CA TYR A 159 -10.46 1.62 -2.14
C TYR A 159 -9.40 2.27 -1.26
N GLY A 160 -9.65 2.29 0.05
CA GLY A 160 -8.60 2.46 1.04
C GLY A 160 -7.61 1.30 0.98
N VAL A 161 -6.37 1.56 1.38
CA VAL A 161 -5.28 0.56 1.37
C VAL A 161 -4.54 0.55 2.69
N PRO A 162 -3.93 -0.57 3.08
CA PRO A 162 -3.28 -0.72 4.39
C PRO A 162 -1.93 0.02 4.53
N PHE A 163 -1.60 1.00 3.68
CA PHE A 163 -0.27 1.63 3.64
C PHE A 163 -0.25 2.96 4.39
N ARG A 164 0.84 3.24 5.14
CA ARG A 164 1.00 4.52 5.83
C ARG A 164 1.57 5.60 4.91
N GLY A 165 0.81 6.69 4.76
CA GLY A 165 1.29 7.94 4.20
C GLY A 165 1.93 8.86 5.24
N GLU A 166 2.01 10.14 4.90
CA GLU A 166 2.64 11.21 5.69
C GLU A 166 1.81 11.64 6.92
N LEU A 167 0.55 11.21 7.02
CA LEU A 167 -0.39 11.56 8.08
C LEU A 167 -0.66 10.33 8.97
N PRO A 168 0.14 10.11 10.02
CA PRO A 168 -0.01 8.94 10.89
C PRO A 168 -1.31 8.95 11.69
N GLU A 169 -1.85 10.15 11.95
CA GLU A 169 -3.06 10.39 12.76
C GLU A 169 -4.37 10.20 11.98
N THR A 170 -4.32 10.17 10.64
CA THR A 170 -5.53 10.07 9.83
C THR A 170 -6.07 8.64 9.89
N PRO A 171 -7.30 8.44 10.39
CA PRO A 171 -7.91 7.11 10.42
C PRO A 171 -8.01 6.57 9.01
N ARG A 172 -7.69 5.28 8.85
CA ARG A 172 -7.86 4.61 7.57
C ARG A 172 -9.01 3.67 7.64
N SER A 173 -9.66 3.53 6.51
CA SER A 173 -10.87 2.77 6.43
C SER A 173 -10.68 1.74 5.33
N ASN A 174 -10.83 0.47 5.69
CA ASN A 174 -10.97 -0.61 4.73
C ASN A 174 -12.37 -0.55 4.08
N VAL A 175 -12.61 0.54 3.36
CA VAL A 175 -13.86 0.86 2.70
C VAL A 175 -13.59 1.17 1.24
N ASN A 176 -14.63 1.07 0.45
CA ASN A 176 -14.58 1.42 -0.95
C ASN A 176 -15.85 2.15 -1.38
N VAL A 177 -15.71 3.01 -2.37
CA VAL A 177 -16.78 3.88 -2.84
C VAL A 177 -16.69 4.04 -4.35
N GLU A 178 -17.83 4.26 -5.00
CA GLU A 178 -17.85 4.64 -6.40
C GLU A 178 -17.15 5.98 -6.60
N LEU A 179 -16.21 6.02 -7.55
CA LEU A 179 -15.41 7.19 -7.86
C LEU A 179 -16.27 8.22 -8.59
N ALA A 180 -16.40 9.42 -8.03
CA ALA A 180 -17.08 10.55 -8.65
C ALA A 180 -16.13 11.50 -9.39
N GLY A 181 -14.85 11.57 -9.01
CA GLY A 181 -13.91 12.45 -9.69
C GLY A 181 -12.44 12.16 -9.43
N LEU A 182 -11.63 12.47 -10.44
CA LEU A 182 -10.16 12.43 -10.43
C LEU A 182 -9.65 13.85 -10.68
N PHE A 183 -8.84 14.36 -9.76
CA PHE A 183 -8.37 15.74 -9.77
C PHE A 183 -6.84 15.76 -9.84
N CYS A 184 -6.30 16.30 -10.93
CA CYS A 184 -4.88 16.56 -11.06
C CYS A 184 -4.54 17.88 -10.37
N LEU A 185 -3.85 17.82 -9.23
CA LEU A 185 -3.40 18.99 -8.50
C LEU A 185 -2.17 19.60 -9.20
N ARG A 186 -2.24 20.91 -9.41
CA ARG A 186 -1.13 21.73 -9.89
C ARG A 186 -0.91 22.84 -8.88
N GLN A 187 0.33 22.98 -8.43
CA GLN A 187 0.71 24.08 -7.55
C GLN A 187 0.63 25.38 -8.35
N ASP A 188 0.04 26.42 -7.77
CA ASP A 188 0.05 27.75 -8.38
C ASP A 188 1.49 28.28 -8.39
N GLU A 189 1.88 28.92 -9.49
CA GLU A 189 3.18 29.58 -9.64
C GLU A 189 3.16 31.00 -9.04
N ARG A 190 1.98 31.48 -8.62
CA ARG A 190 1.79 32.80 -8.03
C ARG A 190 1.62 32.68 -6.51
N HIS A 191 2.56 33.32 -5.79
CA HIS A 191 2.52 33.52 -4.34
C HIS A 191 1.67 34.73 -3.96
#